data_AF-A0A0E9MVD3-F1
#
_entry.id   AF-A0A0E9MVD3-F1
#
_cell.length_a   1.000
_cell.length_b   1.000
_cell.length_c   1.000
_cell.angle_alpha   90.00
_cell.angle_beta   90.00
_cell.angle_gamma   90.00
#
_symmetry.space_group_name_H-M   'P 1'
#
loop_
_entity.id
_entity.type
_entity.pdbx_description
1 polymer ?
#
loop_
_entity_poly.entity_id
_entity_poly.type
_entity_poly.pdbx_seq_one_letter_code
_entity_poly.pdbx_strand_id
1 'polypeptide(L)'
;MKEHGIEFLIAQYQEEQARLKVLINESMAADETLMAHYHAQALYLLNRKIQTLQTIEDRWHYEKLFLQSRIHDWEEKLDQDLPEYLRQYFNEVLQDNKAQLEKLLLAQRPKIPVGKENLFDQVLENLFARKIKNVRLFVKKSDNFYFRFSYSKDTLNVTLPNVKQLSKKDFLNEDYLEKFRLFGFSPADNGHMLTLTVSGNRNDLIKKVKTILSRIIFDVFYFVDFENESCFEYVETSQRQ
;
A
#
# COMPACT_ATOMS: atom_id res chain seq x y z
N MET A 1 -18.99 -17.04 -12.31
CA MET A 1 -18.23 -15.83 -12.69
C MET A 1 -16.80 -16.08 -12.31
N LYS A 2 -15.86 -16.03 -13.27
CA LYS A 2 -14.45 -16.35 -13.04
C LYS A 2 -13.88 -15.44 -11.95
N GLU A 3 -13.09 -15.97 -11.04
CA GLU A 3 -12.31 -15.18 -10.08
C GLU A 3 -11.44 -14.20 -10.88
N HIS A 4 -11.79 -12.91 -10.87
CA HIS A 4 -10.99 -11.88 -11.50
C HIS A 4 -9.93 -11.46 -10.47
N GLY A 5 -8.75 -12.10 -10.56
CA GLY A 5 -7.61 -11.88 -9.67
C GLY A 5 -6.95 -10.52 -9.87
N ILE A 6 -5.82 -10.31 -9.18
CA ILE A 6 -5.04 -9.06 -9.24
C ILE A 6 -4.55 -8.77 -10.67
N GLU A 7 -4.12 -9.79 -11.41
CA GLU A 7 -3.73 -9.69 -12.82
C GLU A 7 -4.80 -9.02 -13.71
N PHE A 8 -6.08 -9.37 -13.52
CA PHE A 8 -7.19 -8.77 -14.27
C PHE A 8 -7.35 -7.28 -13.95
N LEU A 9 -7.24 -6.92 -12.66
CA LEU A 9 -7.29 -5.52 -12.23
C LEU A 9 -6.12 -4.70 -12.78
N ILE A 10 -4.92 -5.29 -12.81
CA ILE A 10 -3.74 -4.66 -13.41
C ILE A 10 -4.01 -4.40 -14.89
N ALA A 11 -4.50 -5.39 -15.64
CA ALA A 11 -4.78 -5.24 -17.07
C ALA A 11 -5.81 -4.12 -17.35
N GLN A 12 -6.90 -4.07 -16.57
CA GLN A 12 -7.91 -3.00 -16.71
C GLN A 12 -7.33 -1.62 -16.43
N TYR A 13 -6.49 -1.48 -15.41
CA TYR A 13 -5.83 -0.19 -15.14
C TYR A 13 -4.79 0.17 -16.20
N GLN A 14 -4.10 -0.79 -16.81
CA GLN A 14 -3.17 -0.54 -17.91
C GLN A 14 -3.89 -0.05 -19.18
N GLU A 15 -5.08 -0.58 -19.47
CA GLU A 15 -5.93 -0.09 -20.56
C GLU A 15 -6.33 1.38 -20.35
N GLU A 16 -6.80 1.72 -19.15
CA GLU A 16 -7.13 3.10 -18.80
C GLU A 16 -5.88 4.01 -18.79
N GLN A 17 -4.71 3.48 -18.44
CA GLN A 17 -3.44 4.21 -18.50
C GLN A 17 -3.11 4.61 -19.94
N ALA A 18 -3.28 3.68 -20.89
CA ALA A 18 -3.08 3.95 -22.31
C ALA A 18 -4.06 5.02 -22.80
N ARG A 19 -5.34 4.91 -22.41
CA ARG A 19 -6.36 5.91 -22.75
C ARG A 19 -6.05 7.30 -22.22
N LEU A 20 -5.64 7.43 -20.95
CA LEU A 20 -5.28 8.72 -20.36
C LEU A 20 -4.10 9.38 -21.08
N LYS A 21 -3.10 8.60 -21.52
CA LYS A 21 -1.98 9.12 -22.32
C LYS A 21 -2.46 9.70 -23.66
N VAL A 22 -3.43 9.04 -24.32
CA VAL A 22 -4.06 9.56 -25.54
C VAL A 22 -4.78 10.89 -25.25
N LEU A 23 -5.62 10.94 -24.21
CA LEU A 23 -6.38 12.14 -23.84
C LEU A 23 -5.47 13.34 -23.48
N ILE A 24 -4.33 13.09 -22.84
CA ILE A 24 -3.32 14.13 -22.57
C ILE A 24 -2.80 14.70 -23.89
N ASN A 25 -2.39 13.84 -24.83
CA ASN A 25 -1.84 14.27 -26.11
C ASN A 25 -2.88 15.04 -26.94
N GLU A 26 -4.14 14.57 -26.96
CA GLU A 26 -5.25 15.25 -27.63
C GLU A 26 -5.52 16.63 -27.03
N SER A 27 -5.57 16.73 -25.69
CA SER A 27 -5.76 18.01 -25.00
C SER A 27 -4.60 18.99 -25.26
N MET A 28 -3.36 18.49 -25.28
CA MET A 28 -2.18 19.30 -25.60
C MET A 28 -2.20 19.78 -27.06
N ALA A 29 -2.65 18.95 -28.00
CA ALA A 29 -2.78 19.33 -29.40
C ALA A 29 -3.89 20.36 -29.65
N ALA A 30 -4.90 20.41 -28.76
CA ALA A 30 -6.00 21.37 -28.78
C ALA A 30 -5.74 22.64 -27.95
N ASP A 31 -4.51 22.84 -27.43
CA ASP A 31 -4.15 23.91 -26.49
C ASP A 31 -4.99 23.94 -25.19
N GLU A 32 -5.63 22.82 -24.82
CA GLU A 32 -6.43 22.65 -23.60
C GLU A 32 -5.56 22.25 -22.40
N THR A 33 -4.62 23.13 -22.01
CA THR A 33 -3.63 22.83 -20.97
C THR A 33 -4.24 22.40 -19.63
N LEU A 34 -5.40 22.96 -19.26
CA LEU A 34 -6.07 22.60 -18.01
C LEU A 34 -6.62 21.16 -18.04
N MET A 35 -7.16 20.70 -19.17
CA MET A 35 -7.63 19.32 -19.32
C MET A 35 -6.47 18.34 -19.35
N ALA A 36 -5.40 18.70 -20.08
CA ALA A 36 -4.16 17.92 -20.06
C ALA A 36 -3.61 17.75 -18.63
N HIS A 37 -3.67 18.82 -17.81
CA HIS A 37 -3.27 18.76 -16.41
C HIS A 37 -4.14 17.79 -15.60
N TYR A 38 -5.47 17.84 -15.72
CA TYR A 38 -6.35 16.91 -14.99
C TYR A 38 -6.16 15.45 -15.43
N HIS A 39 -6.00 15.19 -16.72
CA HIS A 39 -5.68 13.85 -17.21
C HIS A 39 -4.32 13.36 -16.70
N ALA A 40 -3.31 14.24 -16.63
CA ALA A 40 -2.01 13.91 -16.05
C ALA A 40 -2.11 13.58 -14.54
N GLN A 41 -2.93 14.32 -13.79
CA GLN A 41 -3.21 14.00 -12.38
C GLN A 41 -3.89 12.63 -12.24
N ALA A 42 -4.89 12.33 -13.08
CA ALA A 42 -5.56 11.04 -13.08
C ALA A 42 -4.58 9.90 -13.42
N LEU A 43 -3.70 10.11 -14.40
CA LEU A 43 -2.66 9.16 -14.80
C LEU A 43 -1.68 8.89 -13.66
N TYR A 44 -1.27 9.93 -12.94
CA TYR A 44 -0.41 9.78 -11.76
C TYR A 44 -1.06 8.90 -10.68
N LEU A 45 -2.33 9.14 -10.36
CA LEU A 45 -3.08 8.35 -9.38
C LEU A 45 -3.26 6.89 -9.84
N LEU A 46 -3.54 6.69 -11.13
CA LEU A 46 -3.69 5.37 -11.73
C LEU A 46 -2.38 4.57 -11.69
N ASN A 47 -1.25 5.20 -12.02
CA ASN A 47 0.06 4.58 -11.94
C ASN A 47 0.39 4.10 -10.53
N ARG A 48 0.05 4.89 -9.51
CA ARG A 48 0.21 4.47 -8.10
C ARG A 48 -0.62 3.23 -7.76
N LYS A 49 -1.82 3.08 -8.33
CA LYS A 49 -2.66 1.90 -8.11
C LYS A 49 -2.10 0.64 -8.79
N ILE A 50 -1.71 0.76 -10.06
CA ILE A 50 -1.04 -0.30 -10.81
C ILE A 50 0.18 -0.77 -10.03
N GLN A 51 0.95 0.19 -9.54
CA GLN A 51 2.15 -0.04 -8.75
C GLN A 51 1.89 -0.84 -7.49
N THR A 52 0.93 -0.42 -6.67
CA THR A 52 0.54 -1.17 -5.47
C THR A 52 0.14 -2.61 -5.81
N LEU A 53 -0.65 -2.81 -6.87
CA LEU A 53 -1.08 -4.15 -7.28
C LEU A 53 0.09 -5.03 -7.73
N GLN A 54 1.00 -4.47 -8.53
CA GLN A 54 2.19 -5.19 -9.00
C GLN A 54 3.11 -5.58 -7.82
N THR A 55 3.26 -4.70 -6.83
CA THR A 55 4.02 -5.00 -5.60
C THR A 55 3.36 -6.11 -4.77
N ILE A 56 2.02 -6.20 -4.76
CA ILE A 56 1.32 -7.29 -4.07
C ILE A 56 1.65 -8.65 -4.72
N GLU A 57 1.72 -8.71 -6.05
CA GLU A 57 2.08 -9.94 -6.77
C GLU A 57 3.57 -10.27 -6.66
N ASP A 58 4.43 -9.28 -6.89
CA ASP A 58 5.87 -9.38 -6.85
C ASP A 58 6.47 -8.21 -6.05
N ARG A 59 6.96 -8.52 -4.84
CA ARG A 59 7.57 -7.54 -3.94
C ARG A 59 8.69 -6.75 -4.61
N TRP A 60 9.45 -7.39 -5.50
CA TRP A 60 10.62 -6.80 -6.16
C TRP A 60 10.29 -6.22 -7.53
N HIS A 61 9.02 -6.06 -7.87
CA HIS A 61 8.58 -5.63 -9.20
C HIS A 61 9.29 -4.34 -9.65
N TYR A 62 9.37 -3.35 -8.76
CA TYR A 62 9.95 -2.05 -9.07
C TYR A 62 11.46 -2.08 -9.19
N GLU A 63 12.12 -2.75 -8.27
CA GLU A 63 13.57 -2.93 -8.30
C GLU A 63 13.99 -3.67 -9.58
N LYS A 64 13.21 -4.68 -10.00
CA LYS A 64 13.42 -5.38 -11.28
C LYS A 64 13.24 -4.45 -12.47
N LEU A 65 12.14 -3.70 -12.56
CA LEU A 65 11.91 -2.75 -13.66
C LEU A 65 12.98 -1.66 -13.72
N PHE A 66 13.39 -1.14 -12.56
CA PHE A 66 14.43 -0.11 -12.46
C PHE A 66 15.78 -0.65 -12.93
N LEU A 67 16.17 -1.85 -12.48
CA LEU A 67 17.41 -2.49 -12.93
C LEU A 67 17.36 -2.81 -14.43
N GLN A 68 16.24 -3.30 -14.95
CA GLN A 68 16.04 -3.54 -16.38
C GLN A 68 16.21 -2.26 -17.20
N SER A 69 15.59 -1.16 -16.76
CA SER A 69 15.72 0.14 -17.44
C SER A 69 17.17 0.64 -17.40
N ARG A 70 17.85 0.55 -16.26
CA ARG A 70 19.27 0.93 -16.17
C ARG A 70 20.16 0.07 -17.06
N ILE A 71 19.93 -1.25 -17.09
CA ILE A 71 20.66 -2.18 -17.96
C ILE A 71 20.52 -1.74 -19.41
N HIS A 72 19.30 -1.44 -19.85
CA HIS A 72 19.04 -0.94 -21.20
C HIS A 72 19.77 0.39 -21.48
N ASP A 73 19.66 1.38 -20.58
CA ASP A 73 20.35 2.68 -20.74
C ASP A 73 21.88 2.53 -20.84
N TRP A 74 22.46 1.58 -20.10
CA TRP A 74 23.89 1.32 -20.14
C TRP A 74 24.32 0.56 -21.40
N GLU A 75 23.49 -0.37 -21.89
CA GLU A 75 23.71 -1.05 -23.17
C GLU A 75 23.69 -0.03 -24.32
N GLU A 76 22.70 0.87 -24.37
CA GLU A 76 22.65 1.94 -25.38
C GLU A 76 23.85 2.88 -25.32
N LYS A 77 24.36 3.19 -24.12
CA LYS A 77 25.57 4.02 -23.97
C LYS A 77 26.82 3.31 -24.45
N LEU A 78 26.95 2.00 -24.23
CA LEU A 78 28.10 1.21 -24.65
C LEU A 78 28.19 1.06 -26.19
N ASP A 79 27.07 1.21 -26.88
CA ASP A 79 27.00 1.26 -28.35
C ASP A 79 27.52 2.58 -28.94
N GLN A 80 27.77 3.59 -28.12
CA GLN A 80 28.36 4.86 -28.54
C GLN A 80 29.89 4.79 -28.63
N ASP A 81 30.48 5.73 -29.36
CA ASP A 81 31.93 5.89 -29.44
C ASP A 81 32.45 6.53 -28.15
N LEU A 82 32.74 5.68 -27.17
CA LEU A 82 33.21 6.05 -25.85
C LEU A 82 34.72 5.77 -25.69
N PRO A 83 35.45 6.65 -24.98
CA PRO A 83 36.79 6.35 -24.49
C PRO A 83 36.85 5.02 -23.71
N GLU A 84 37.95 4.28 -23.88
CA GLU A 84 38.13 2.94 -23.31
C GLU A 84 37.88 2.88 -21.78
N TYR A 85 38.35 3.89 -21.04
CA TYR A 85 38.15 3.94 -19.59
C TYR A 85 36.67 4.10 -19.18
N LEU A 86 35.86 4.81 -19.99
CA LEU A 86 34.41 4.92 -19.77
C LEU A 86 33.70 3.64 -20.17
N ARG A 87 34.14 2.99 -21.25
CA ARG A 87 33.64 1.69 -21.68
C ARG A 87 33.86 0.63 -20.59
N GLN A 88 35.05 0.59 -19.99
CA GLN A 88 35.33 -0.32 -18.87
C GLN A 88 34.43 -0.02 -17.66
N TYR A 89 34.34 1.25 -17.25
CA TYR A 89 33.47 1.66 -16.13
C TYR A 89 32.00 1.25 -16.35
N PHE A 90 31.44 1.53 -17.53
CA PHE A 90 30.05 1.17 -17.82
C PHE A 90 29.84 -0.34 -17.91
N ASN A 91 30.83 -1.10 -18.41
CA ASN A 91 30.77 -2.56 -18.38
C ASN A 91 30.71 -3.10 -16.95
N GLU A 92 31.51 -2.57 -16.03
CA GLU A 92 31.47 -2.97 -14.61
C GLU A 92 30.09 -2.69 -13.99
N VAL A 93 29.58 -1.46 -14.17
CA VAL A 93 28.24 -1.07 -13.68
C VAL A 93 27.13 -1.92 -14.31
N LEU A 94 27.24 -2.27 -15.59
CA LEU A 94 26.29 -3.13 -16.30
C LEU A 94 26.27 -4.54 -15.71
N GLN A 95 27.44 -5.13 -15.45
CA GLN A 95 27.56 -6.46 -14.84
C GLN A 95 26.97 -6.47 -13.43
N ASP A 96 27.25 -5.45 -12.62
CA ASP A 96 26.69 -5.32 -11.29
C ASP A 96 25.15 -5.25 -11.31
N ASN A 97 24.57 -4.44 -12.21
CA ASN A 97 23.12 -4.35 -12.35
C ASN A 97 22.50 -5.67 -12.83
N LYS A 98 23.16 -6.38 -13.76
CA LYS A 98 22.71 -7.71 -14.24
C LYS A 98 22.73 -8.75 -13.11
N ALA A 99 23.80 -8.80 -12.33
CA ALA A 99 23.92 -9.71 -11.19
C ALA A 99 22.86 -9.40 -10.10
N GLN A 100 22.60 -8.12 -9.82
CA GLN A 100 21.53 -7.71 -8.91
C GLN A 100 20.15 -8.14 -9.42
N LEU A 101 19.87 -7.96 -10.71
CA LEU A 101 18.60 -8.36 -11.31
C LEU A 101 18.40 -9.87 -11.19
N GLU A 102 19.42 -10.67 -11.51
CA GLU A 102 19.37 -12.13 -11.38
C GLU A 102 19.07 -12.56 -9.93
N LYS A 103 19.73 -11.93 -8.95
CA LYS A 103 19.45 -12.18 -7.53
C LYS A 103 17.99 -11.91 -7.16
N LEU A 104 17.38 -10.84 -7.70
CA LEU A 104 15.97 -10.53 -7.44
C LEU A 104 15.00 -11.46 -8.17
N LEU A 105 15.38 -11.98 -9.34
CA LEU A 105 14.59 -12.97 -10.07
C LEU A 105 14.58 -14.32 -9.34
N LEU A 106 15.68 -14.69 -8.69
CA LEU A 106 15.81 -15.92 -7.89
C LEU A 106 15.22 -15.79 -6.48
N ALA A 107 14.98 -14.57 -6.00
CA ALA A 107 14.40 -14.33 -4.68
C ALA A 107 12.97 -14.88 -4.62
N GLN A 108 12.76 -15.92 -3.81
CA GLN A 108 11.42 -16.47 -3.61
C GLN A 108 10.53 -15.48 -2.85
N ARG A 109 9.25 -15.44 -3.23
CA ARG A 109 8.22 -14.74 -2.46
C ARG A 109 8.23 -15.28 -1.02
N PRO A 110 8.23 -14.42 0.02
CA PRO A 110 8.04 -14.89 1.37
C PRO A 110 6.71 -15.64 1.42
N LYS A 111 6.76 -16.96 1.63
CA LYS A 111 5.55 -17.77 1.77
C LYS A 111 4.80 -17.26 3.01
N ILE A 112 3.52 -16.96 2.85
CA ILE A 112 2.64 -16.72 4.00
C ILE A 112 2.78 -17.94 4.91
N PRO A 113 3.12 -17.78 6.19
CA PRO A 113 3.24 -18.91 7.10
C PRO A 113 1.93 -19.69 7.11
N VAL A 114 2.01 -20.99 6.83
CA VAL A 114 0.84 -21.90 6.81
C VAL A 114 0.07 -21.74 8.13
N GLY A 115 -1.24 -21.51 8.03
CA GLY A 115 -2.14 -21.32 9.18
C GLY A 115 -2.36 -19.87 9.64
N LYS A 116 -1.71 -18.87 9.02
CA LYS A 116 -1.94 -17.43 9.33
C LYS A 116 -2.92 -16.71 8.40
N GLU A 117 -3.50 -17.41 7.43
CA GLU A 117 -4.39 -16.83 6.40
C GLU A 117 -5.61 -16.10 6.99
N ASN A 118 -6.08 -16.52 8.17
CA ASN A 118 -7.23 -15.95 8.87
C ASN A 118 -6.87 -15.29 10.20
N LEU A 119 -5.60 -14.89 10.40
CA LEU A 119 -5.14 -14.32 11.67
C LEU A 119 -5.96 -13.08 12.07
N PHE A 120 -6.26 -12.21 11.11
CA PHE A 120 -7.07 -11.00 11.36
C PHE A 120 -8.45 -11.35 11.93
N ASP A 121 -9.14 -12.31 11.30
CA ASP A 121 -10.48 -12.78 11.66
C ASP A 121 -10.46 -13.44 13.04
N GLN A 122 -9.46 -14.30 13.29
CA GLN A 122 -9.28 -14.96 14.58
C GLN A 122 -9.07 -13.94 15.72
N VAL A 123 -8.26 -12.91 15.48
CA VAL A 123 -8.02 -11.85 16.46
C VAL A 123 -9.29 -11.05 16.73
N LEU A 124 -10.06 -10.70 15.69
CA LEU A 124 -11.34 -10.00 15.89
C LEU A 124 -12.40 -10.87 16.56
N GLU A 125 -12.47 -12.16 16.24
CA GLU A 125 -13.38 -13.08 16.94
C GLU A 125 -13.03 -13.22 18.42
N ASN A 126 -11.74 -13.27 18.77
CA ASN A 126 -11.31 -13.24 20.16
C ASN A 126 -11.70 -11.92 20.85
N LEU A 127 -11.67 -10.80 20.14
CA LEU A 127 -12.12 -9.49 20.63
C LEU A 127 -13.64 -9.49 20.87
N PHE A 128 -14.43 -10.03 19.95
CA PHE A 128 -15.90 -10.13 20.09
C PHE A 128 -16.32 -11.10 21.20
N ALA A 129 -15.59 -12.20 21.35
CA ALA A 129 -15.74 -13.15 22.43
C ALA A 129 -15.24 -12.62 23.78
N ARG A 130 -14.71 -11.39 23.84
CA ARG A 130 -14.14 -10.75 25.04
C ARG A 130 -13.00 -11.53 25.68
N LYS A 131 -12.31 -12.39 24.93
CA LYS A 131 -11.07 -13.07 25.35
C LYS A 131 -9.87 -12.12 25.36
N ILE A 132 -9.97 -11.04 24.59
CA ILE A 132 -9.06 -9.91 24.58
C ILE A 132 -9.88 -8.64 24.67
N LYS A 133 -9.39 -7.65 25.42
CA LYS A 133 -10.13 -6.38 25.64
C LYS A 133 -9.90 -5.38 24.51
N ASN A 134 -8.66 -5.28 24.04
CA ASN A 134 -8.23 -4.36 23.00
C ASN A 134 -7.15 -5.03 22.14
N VAL A 135 -7.08 -4.63 20.87
CA VAL A 135 -6.06 -5.07 19.92
C VAL A 135 -5.41 -3.84 19.30
N ARG A 136 -4.10 -3.89 19.07
CA ARG A 136 -3.39 -2.95 18.20
C ARG A 136 -2.93 -3.69 16.95
N LEU A 137 -3.28 -3.18 15.78
CA LEU A 137 -2.68 -3.56 14.51
C LEU A 137 -1.69 -2.48 14.13
N PHE A 138 -0.41 -2.75 14.34
CA PHE A 138 0.65 -1.91 13.79
C PHE A 138 0.70 -2.13 12.29
N VAL A 139 0.70 -1.01 11.55
CA VAL A 139 0.98 -1.01 10.11
C VAL A 139 2.45 -0.64 9.90
N LYS A 140 2.94 0.34 10.68
CA LYS A 140 4.35 0.73 10.73
C LYS A 140 4.77 0.96 12.19
N LYS A 141 5.59 0.06 12.73
CA LYS A 141 5.99 0.05 14.14
C LYS A 141 7.00 1.13 14.45
N SER A 142 7.94 1.40 13.54
CA SER A 142 8.96 2.45 13.67
C SER A 142 8.33 3.85 13.83
N ASP A 143 7.24 4.10 13.11
CA ASP A 143 6.49 5.36 13.19
C ASP A 143 5.37 5.36 14.23
N ASN A 144 5.19 4.27 14.98
CA ASN A 144 4.10 4.07 15.93
C ASN A 144 2.72 4.33 15.27
N PHE A 145 2.59 3.89 14.01
CA PHE A 145 1.36 3.99 13.22
C PHE A 145 0.59 2.68 13.33
N TYR A 146 -0.52 2.72 14.06
CA TYR A 146 -1.35 1.55 14.36
C TYR A 146 -2.83 1.89 14.47
N PHE A 147 -3.68 0.88 14.24
CA PHE A 147 -5.10 0.93 14.54
C PHE A 147 -5.38 0.21 15.85
N ARG A 148 -6.16 0.84 16.72
CA ARG A 148 -6.65 0.22 17.95
C ARG A 148 -8.09 -0.24 17.75
N PHE A 149 -8.36 -1.51 18.07
CA PHE A 149 -9.69 -2.10 18.05
C PHE A 149 -10.17 -2.34 19.47
N SER A 150 -11.42 -1.97 19.75
CA SER A 150 -12.12 -2.30 20.98
C SER A 150 -13.57 -2.64 20.67
N TYR A 151 -14.13 -3.62 21.37
CA TYR A 151 -15.51 -4.04 21.19
C TYR A 151 -16.31 -3.86 22.48
N SER A 152 -17.40 -3.08 22.40
CA SER A 152 -18.26 -2.79 23.55
C SER A 152 -19.68 -2.49 23.10
N LYS A 153 -20.69 -2.89 23.89
CA LYS A 153 -22.11 -2.61 23.61
C LYS A 153 -22.51 -2.95 22.16
N ASP A 154 -22.03 -4.08 21.66
CA ASP A 154 -22.25 -4.55 20.29
C ASP A 154 -21.81 -3.61 19.16
N THR A 155 -20.80 -2.79 19.47
CA THR A 155 -20.14 -1.91 18.51
C THR A 155 -18.64 -2.15 18.53
N LEU A 156 -18.04 -2.18 17.34
CA LEU A 156 -16.60 -2.22 17.16
C LEU A 156 -16.10 -0.79 16.92
N ASN A 157 -15.21 -0.34 17.78
CA ASN A 157 -14.52 0.93 17.63
C ASN A 157 -13.13 0.71 17.07
N VAL A 158 -12.82 1.39 15.98
CA VAL A 158 -11.51 1.44 15.36
C VAL A 158 -10.95 2.84 15.56
N THR A 159 -9.82 2.95 16.25
CA THR A 159 -9.20 4.24 16.56
C THR A 159 -7.82 4.32 15.92
N LEU A 160 -7.56 5.41 15.21
CA LEU A 160 -6.23 5.83 14.80
C LEU A 160 -5.72 6.89 15.79
N PRO A 161 -4.83 6.54 16.73
CA PRO A 161 -4.28 7.48 17.69
C PRO A 161 -3.13 8.29 17.08
N ASN A 162 -2.59 9.23 17.87
CA ASN A 162 -1.37 10.00 17.57
C ASN A 162 -1.43 10.83 16.29
N VAL A 163 -2.63 11.22 15.83
CA VAL A 163 -2.84 11.93 14.56
C VAL A 163 -1.96 13.18 14.47
N LYS A 164 -2.00 14.05 15.50
CA LYS A 164 -1.16 15.27 15.54
C LYS A 164 0.34 14.97 15.47
N GLN A 165 0.80 13.86 16.05
CA GLN A 165 2.22 13.49 16.02
C GLN A 165 2.62 12.99 14.62
N LEU A 166 1.76 12.18 14.00
CA LEU A 166 1.98 11.68 12.65
C LEU A 166 1.91 12.81 11.60
N SER A 167 1.01 13.78 11.78
CA SER A 167 0.97 14.98 10.92
C SER A 167 2.21 15.85 11.05
N LYS A 168 2.77 16.01 12.26
CA LYS A 168 4.03 16.77 12.47
C LYS A 168 5.26 16.14 11.80
N LYS A 169 5.21 14.85 11.51
CA LYS A 169 6.27 14.12 10.78
C LYS A 169 6.00 14.06 9.27
N ASP A 170 5.01 14.80 8.78
CA ASP A 170 4.49 14.73 7.40
C ASP A 170 4.02 13.32 6.98
N PHE A 171 3.77 12.42 7.96
CA PHE A 171 3.29 11.07 7.70
C PHE A 171 1.77 11.04 7.44
N LEU A 172 1.00 11.92 8.10
CA LEU A 172 -0.44 12.13 7.86
C LEU A 172 -0.72 13.59 7.52
N ASN A 173 -0.64 13.93 6.23
CA ASN A 173 -1.05 15.25 5.74
C ASN A 173 -2.59 15.38 5.65
N GLU A 174 -3.08 16.58 5.35
CA GLU A 174 -4.53 16.85 5.31
C GLU A 174 -5.25 15.99 4.26
N ASP A 175 -4.64 15.75 3.09
CA ASP A 175 -5.22 14.88 2.05
C ASP A 175 -5.47 13.46 2.57
N TYR A 176 -4.56 12.93 3.38
CA TYR A 176 -4.75 11.62 4.02
C TYR A 176 -5.85 11.67 5.06
N LEU A 177 -5.92 12.72 5.87
CA LEU A 177 -6.99 12.90 6.86
C LEU A 177 -8.37 12.99 6.20
N GLU A 178 -8.49 13.69 5.07
CA GLU A 178 -9.73 13.74 4.29
C GLU A 178 -10.12 12.35 3.77
N LYS A 179 -9.17 11.54 3.28
CA LYS A 179 -9.46 10.14 2.91
C LYS A 179 -9.97 9.31 4.09
N PHE A 180 -9.38 9.46 5.28
CA PHE A 180 -9.89 8.80 6.48
C PHE A 180 -11.34 9.23 6.79
N ARG A 181 -11.66 10.51 6.65
CA ARG A 181 -13.03 11.02 6.83
C ARG A 181 -14.01 10.42 5.82
N LEU A 182 -13.61 10.32 4.55
CA LEU A 182 -14.38 9.63 3.50
C LEU A 182 -14.63 8.15 3.81
N PHE A 183 -13.76 7.51 4.60
CA PHE A 183 -13.95 6.14 5.08
C PHE A 183 -14.76 6.04 6.37
N GLY A 184 -15.31 7.15 6.86
CA GLY A 184 -16.19 7.21 8.03
C GLY A 184 -15.48 7.48 9.35
N PHE A 185 -14.18 7.80 9.34
CA PHE A 185 -13.50 8.23 10.56
C PHE A 185 -13.89 9.67 10.90
N SER A 186 -14.07 9.93 12.19
CA SER A 186 -14.32 11.27 12.73
C SER A 186 -13.24 11.64 13.74
N PRO A 187 -12.82 12.90 13.82
CA PRO A 187 -11.93 13.35 14.90
C PRO A 187 -12.63 13.23 16.25
N ALA A 188 -11.92 12.72 17.25
CA ALA A 188 -12.38 12.82 18.64
C ALA A 188 -12.31 14.28 19.12
N ASP A 189 -13.02 14.61 20.20
CA ASP A 189 -13.17 15.99 20.73
C ASP A 189 -11.84 16.73 20.94
N ASN A 190 -10.75 16.01 21.20
CA ASN A 190 -9.43 16.59 21.43
C ASN A 190 -8.56 16.74 20.15
N GLY A 191 -9.04 16.24 19.01
CA GLY A 191 -8.35 16.23 17.72
C GLY A 191 -7.06 15.41 17.67
N HIS A 192 -6.76 14.60 18.70
CA HIS A 192 -5.54 13.78 18.77
C HIS A 192 -5.69 12.40 18.14
N MET A 193 -6.93 12.01 17.84
CA MET A 193 -7.24 10.69 17.30
C MET A 193 -8.43 10.78 16.33
N LEU A 194 -8.45 9.87 15.37
CA LEU A 194 -9.59 9.60 14.50
C LEU A 194 -10.28 8.31 14.96
N THR A 195 -11.60 8.30 15.01
CA THR A 195 -12.40 7.16 15.46
C THR A 195 -13.45 6.78 14.42
N LEU A 196 -13.61 5.48 14.19
CA LEU A 196 -14.66 4.89 13.40
C LEU A 196 -15.43 3.91 14.30
N THR A 197 -16.75 4.06 14.36
CA THR A 197 -17.63 3.15 15.07
C THR A 197 -18.45 2.35 14.06
N VAL A 198 -18.40 1.03 14.16
CA VAL A 198 -19.11 0.12 13.26
C VAL A 198 -20.06 -0.75 14.08
N SER A 199 -21.32 -0.81 13.63
CA SER A 199 -22.37 -1.65 14.19
C SER A 199 -22.83 -2.70 13.17
N GLY A 200 -23.33 -3.83 13.67
CA GLY A 200 -23.81 -4.95 12.87
C GLY A 200 -23.56 -6.29 13.54
N ASN A 201 -23.89 -7.39 12.85
CA ASN A 201 -23.47 -8.72 13.30
C ASN A 201 -21.95 -8.90 13.10
N ARG A 202 -21.36 -9.90 13.76
CA ARG A 202 -19.90 -10.12 13.77
C ARG A 202 -19.29 -10.28 12.37
N ASN A 203 -19.92 -11.06 11.51
CA ASN A 203 -19.44 -11.29 10.15
C ASN A 203 -19.43 -9.99 9.34
N ASP A 204 -20.48 -9.18 9.46
CA ASP A 204 -20.55 -7.87 8.82
C ASP A 204 -19.51 -6.91 9.37
N LEU A 205 -19.24 -6.93 10.68
CA LEU A 205 -18.19 -6.13 11.30
C LEU A 205 -16.81 -6.48 10.74
N ILE A 206 -16.45 -7.77 10.70
CA ILE A 206 -15.17 -8.22 10.13
C ILE A 206 -15.05 -7.78 8.67
N LYS A 207 -16.09 -8.03 7.87
CA LYS A 207 -16.09 -7.67 6.44
C LYS A 207 -15.92 -6.16 6.24
N LYS A 208 -16.71 -5.34 6.94
CA LYS A 208 -16.64 -3.87 6.85
C LYS A 208 -15.25 -3.35 7.23
N VAL A 209 -14.68 -3.84 8.33
CA VAL A 209 -13.36 -3.40 8.81
C VAL A 209 -12.28 -3.82 7.83
N LYS A 210 -12.30 -5.07 7.34
CA LYS A 210 -11.37 -5.52 6.30
C LYS A 210 -11.43 -4.62 5.08
N THR A 211 -12.63 -4.35 4.57
CA THR A 211 -12.81 -3.44 3.42
C THR A 211 -12.22 -2.05 3.69
N ILE A 212 -12.50 -1.47 4.87
CA ILE A 212 -11.99 -0.14 5.21
C ILE A 212 -10.47 -0.14 5.34
N LEU A 213 -9.88 -1.11 6.03
CA LEU A 213 -8.43 -1.20 6.17
C LEU A 213 -7.75 -1.46 4.83
N SER A 214 -8.31 -2.33 3.98
CA SER A 214 -7.81 -2.56 2.63
C SER A 214 -7.84 -1.27 1.80
N ARG A 215 -8.92 -0.49 1.88
CA ARG A 215 -9.00 0.82 1.21
C ARG A 215 -7.99 1.82 1.77
N ILE A 216 -7.79 1.86 3.08
CA ILE A 216 -6.75 2.73 3.67
C ILE A 216 -5.37 2.34 3.15
N ILE A 217 -5.03 1.06 3.21
CA ILE A 217 -3.73 0.56 2.75
C ILE A 217 -3.53 0.83 1.25
N PHE A 218 -4.58 0.65 0.44
CA PHE A 218 -4.50 0.77 -1.02
C PHE A 218 -4.62 2.21 -1.55
N ASP A 219 -5.52 3.02 -0.97
CA ASP A 219 -5.84 4.37 -1.46
C ASP A 219 -5.04 5.47 -0.74
N VAL A 220 -4.58 5.25 0.50
CA VAL A 220 -3.88 6.26 1.30
C VAL A 220 -2.38 6.04 1.25
N PHE A 221 -1.93 4.80 1.42
CA PHE A 221 -0.51 4.50 1.63
C PHE A 221 0.14 3.78 0.46
N TYR A 222 1.47 3.71 0.52
CA TYR A 222 2.30 2.99 -0.42
C TYR A 222 2.82 1.71 0.24
N PHE A 223 2.58 0.54 -0.37
CA PHE A 223 2.77 -0.75 0.31
C PHE A 223 4.23 -1.04 0.70
N VAL A 224 5.19 -0.46 -0.03
CA VAL A 224 6.64 -0.62 0.26
C VAL A 224 7.04 0.02 1.59
N ASP A 225 6.26 0.97 2.12
CA ASP A 225 6.62 1.70 3.35
C ASP A 225 6.43 0.88 4.64
N PHE A 226 5.89 -0.36 4.56
CA PHE A 226 5.43 -1.14 5.72
C PHE A 226 6.13 -2.48 5.94
N GLU A 227 7.23 -2.74 5.21
CA GLU A 227 7.87 -4.04 5.20
C GLU A 227 8.36 -4.49 6.58
N ASN A 228 7.95 -5.71 6.99
CA ASN A 228 8.34 -6.37 8.24
C ASN A 228 7.98 -5.63 9.54
N GLU A 229 7.19 -4.58 9.46
CA GLU A 229 6.80 -3.79 10.64
C GLU A 229 5.38 -4.06 11.12
N SER A 230 4.54 -4.67 10.28
CA SER A 230 3.14 -4.91 10.59
C SER A 230 2.96 -6.08 11.57
N CYS A 231 2.28 -5.86 12.69
CA CYS A 231 1.99 -6.91 13.66
C CYS A 231 0.73 -6.62 14.50
N PHE A 232 0.20 -7.66 15.15
CA PHE A 232 -0.81 -7.52 16.18
C PHE A 232 -0.17 -7.51 17.57
N GLU A 233 -0.65 -6.62 18.44
CA GLU A 233 -0.36 -6.63 19.86
C GLU A 233 -1.66 -6.62 20.67
N TYR A 234 -1.82 -7.59 21.57
CA TYR A 234 -2.94 -7.69 22.50
C TYR A 234 -2.53 -8.46 23.76
N VAL A 235 -3.28 -8.26 24.84
CA VAL A 235 -3.13 -9.02 26.10
C VAL A 235 -4.37 -9.87 26.28
N GLU A 236 -4.18 -11.16 26.45
CA GLU A 236 -5.26 -12.09 26.81
C GLU A 236 -5.76 -11.77 28.21
N THR A 237 -7.08 -11.61 28.35
CA THR A 237 -7.66 -11.53 29.69
C THR A 237 -7.55 -12.91 30.32
N SER A 238 -6.65 -13.06 31.31
CA SER A 238 -6.56 -14.26 32.12
C SER A 238 -7.95 -14.65 32.60
N GLN A 239 -8.35 -15.90 32.32
CA GLN A 239 -9.59 -16.45 32.84
C GLN A 239 -9.57 -16.27 34.36
N ARG A 240 -10.48 -15.44 34.89
CA ARG A 240 -10.81 -15.51 36.31
C ARG A 240 -11.47 -16.88 36.49
N GLN A 241 -10.71 -17.81 37.09
CA GLN A 241 -11.27 -19.00 37.71
C GLN A 241 -12.28 -18.60 38.79
#